data_AF-A0A7V5HI11-F1
#
_entry.id   AF-A0A7V5HI11-F1
#
_cell.length_a   1.000
_cell.length_b   1.000
_cell.length_c   1.000
_cell.angle_alpha   90.00
_cell.angle_beta   90.00
_cell.angle_gamma   90.00
#
_symmetry.space_group_name_H-M   'P 1'
#
loop_
_entity.id
_entity.type
_entity.pdbx_description
1 polymer ?
#
loop_
_entity_poly.entity_id
_entity_poly.type
_entity_poly.pdbx_seq_one_letter_code
_entity_poly.pdbx_strand_id
1 'polypeptide(L)'
;MEVKEMASRYQIIAVLVILVLLIPFLSLSSQEKNEGQEPFKIINEIPSLSHAPKIDGVLDNDLWEREALKIEEFLQFLPKEKEKPTQKTVVYLGRDKKNLYIAFRCFDTEPQKIRASVTNRDNIMDDDWVLVSLDTFNEKRRAFWFILNPLGIQLDAIRVEEGGNSNLNASWDTVFYSDGRIDDQGYIIEVAIPFKSLRFPNTPEKKWGLVLGRTIARSGEIIIWPAMTKSIPGLLTQEGEFVIRGEVEKGRNFEFMPILTTLKTSEKKIDLQPGLNFKWGISSDIT
;
A
#
# COMPACT_ATOMS: atom_id res chain seq x y z
N MET A 1 77.97 -37.80 14.24
CA MET A 1 76.77 -37.33 14.96
C MET A 1 75.90 -36.39 14.09
N GLU A 2 76.41 -35.85 12.97
CA GLU A 2 75.71 -34.88 12.12
C GLU A 2 74.68 -35.45 11.12
N VAL A 3 74.80 -36.72 10.67
CA VAL A 3 73.92 -37.24 9.59
C VAL A 3 72.50 -37.56 10.07
N LYS A 4 72.32 -37.93 11.35
CA LYS A 4 70.99 -38.23 11.93
C LYS A 4 70.17 -36.98 12.22
N GLU A 5 70.81 -35.87 12.60
CA GLU A 5 70.11 -34.60 12.86
C GLU A 5 69.62 -33.94 11.57
N MET A 6 70.37 -34.08 10.48
CA MET A 6 70.01 -33.50 9.19
C MET A 6 68.79 -34.20 8.57
N ALA A 7 68.70 -35.53 8.64
CA ALA A 7 67.55 -36.30 8.15
C ALA A 7 66.24 -35.98 8.91
N SER A 8 66.34 -35.73 10.22
CA SER A 8 65.20 -35.33 11.06
C SER A 8 64.64 -33.95 10.68
N ARG A 9 65.52 -32.99 10.36
CA ARG A 9 65.11 -31.64 9.93
C ARG A 9 64.40 -31.65 8.57
N TYR A 10 64.84 -32.48 7.61
CA TYR A 10 64.16 -32.61 6.31
C TYR A 10 62.80 -33.34 6.42
N GLN A 11 62.66 -34.31 7.33
CA GLN A 11 61.37 -34.95 7.58
C GLN A 11 60.37 -34.00 8.24
N ILE A 12 60.81 -33.16 9.19
CA ILE A 12 59.94 -32.19 9.87
C ILE A 12 59.50 -31.07 8.90
N ILE A 13 60.39 -30.59 8.03
CA ILE A 13 60.06 -29.57 7.01
C ILE A 13 59.13 -30.16 5.94
N ALA A 14 59.34 -31.41 5.50
CA ALA A 14 58.46 -32.07 4.54
C ALA A 14 57.04 -32.31 5.09
N VAL A 15 56.92 -32.67 6.38
CA VAL A 15 55.61 -32.84 7.05
C VAL A 15 54.90 -31.49 7.21
N LEU A 16 55.61 -30.40 7.51
CA LEU A 16 55.03 -29.05 7.61
C LEU A 16 54.56 -28.49 6.26
N VAL A 17 55.30 -28.72 5.17
CA VAL A 17 54.90 -28.28 3.82
C VAL A 17 53.70 -29.09 3.31
N ILE A 18 53.63 -30.39 3.64
CA ILE A 18 52.47 -31.23 3.30
C ILE A 18 51.24 -30.86 4.14
N LEU A 19 51.40 -30.46 5.41
CA LEU A 19 50.26 -30.04 6.26
C LEU A 19 49.64 -28.71 5.79
N VAL A 20 50.43 -27.80 5.22
CA VAL A 20 49.93 -26.52 4.67
C VAL A 20 49.22 -26.71 3.32
N LEU A 21 49.58 -27.75 2.56
CA LEU A 21 48.91 -28.14 1.30
C LEU A 21 47.70 -29.08 1.51
N LEU A 22 47.54 -29.64 2.70
CA LEU A 22 46.40 -30.49 3.13
C LEU A 22 45.43 -29.77 4.06
N ILE A 23 45.51 -28.44 4.19
CA ILE A 23 44.31 -27.68 4.56
C ILE A 23 43.38 -27.91 3.37
N PRO A 24 42.32 -28.72 3.49
CA PRO A 24 41.34 -28.72 2.44
C PRO A 24 40.95 -27.26 2.33
N PHE A 25 40.81 -26.76 1.12
CA PHE A 25 39.79 -25.76 0.88
C PHE A 25 38.51 -26.37 1.50
N LEU A 26 38.31 -26.18 2.81
CA LEU A 26 37.01 -25.93 3.37
C LEU A 26 36.65 -24.63 2.66
N SER A 27 36.18 -24.79 1.42
CA SER A 27 35.01 -24.10 0.99
C SER A 27 34.01 -24.34 2.11
N LEU A 28 34.08 -23.49 3.13
CA LEU A 28 32.89 -22.78 3.57
C LEU A 28 32.28 -22.27 2.27
N SER A 29 31.52 -23.15 1.63
CA SER A 29 30.22 -22.75 1.17
C SER A 29 29.58 -22.20 2.45
N SER A 30 29.80 -20.91 2.68
CA SER A 30 28.68 -20.10 3.09
C SER A 30 27.63 -20.45 2.04
N GLN A 31 26.76 -21.39 2.37
CA GLN A 31 25.38 -21.19 2.02
C GLN A 31 25.11 -19.81 2.58
N GLU A 32 25.26 -18.78 1.73
CA GLU A 32 24.41 -17.62 1.85
C GLU A 32 23.04 -18.25 2.00
N LYS A 33 22.58 -18.26 3.24
CA LYS A 33 21.18 -18.39 3.51
C LYS A 33 20.65 -17.26 2.65
N ASN A 34 20.05 -17.59 1.50
CA ASN A 34 19.16 -16.69 0.82
C ASN A 34 18.19 -16.32 1.94
N GLU A 35 18.44 -15.20 2.63
CA GLU A 35 17.47 -14.56 3.49
C GLU A 35 16.37 -14.21 2.52
N GLY A 36 15.48 -15.19 2.40
CA GLY A 36 14.64 -15.37 1.24
C GLY A 36 13.88 -14.08 1.04
N GLN A 37 13.79 -13.66 -0.22
CA GLN A 37 12.63 -12.89 -0.62
C GLN A 37 11.42 -13.68 -0.10
N GLU A 38 10.79 -13.15 0.95
CA GLU A 38 9.50 -13.65 1.41
C GLU A 38 8.62 -13.78 0.15
N PRO A 39 7.96 -14.92 -0.06
CA PRO A 39 7.18 -15.14 -1.27
C PRO A 39 6.21 -13.97 -1.46
N PHE A 40 6.11 -13.46 -2.69
CA PHE A 40 5.15 -12.41 -3.05
C PHE A 40 3.79 -12.76 -2.45
N LYS A 41 3.21 -11.82 -1.68
CA LYS A 41 1.90 -12.03 -1.06
C LYS A 41 0.84 -11.92 -2.15
N ILE A 42 0.19 -13.03 -2.48
CA ILE A 42 -0.85 -13.08 -3.51
C ILE A 42 -2.20 -13.37 -2.85
N ILE A 43 -3.15 -12.46 -3.08
CA ILE A 43 -4.57 -12.62 -2.76
C ILE A 43 -5.25 -13.15 -4.03
N ASN A 44 -5.62 -14.44 -4.00
CA ASN A 44 -6.14 -15.10 -5.18
C ASN A 44 -7.47 -14.52 -5.67
N GLU A 45 -8.28 -13.89 -4.81
CA GLU A 45 -9.55 -13.28 -5.18
C GLU A 45 -10.00 -12.23 -4.16
N ILE A 46 -10.46 -11.08 -4.63
CA ILE A 46 -11.20 -10.13 -3.80
C ILE A 46 -12.68 -10.52 -3.80
N PRO A 47 -13.30 -10.74 -2.63
CA PRO A 47 -14.68 -11.21 -2.53
C PRO A 47 -15.67 -10.19 -3.09
N SER A 48 -16.73 -10.70 -3.70
CA SER A 48 -17.91 -9.89 -4.04
C SER A 48 -18.80 -9.76 -2.81
N LEU A 49 -19.12 -8.53 -2.44
CA LEU A 49 -20.07 -8.23 -1.37
C LEU A 49 -21.50 -8.37 -1.90
N SER A 50 -22.41 -8.83 -1.04
CA SER A 50 -23.82 -9.05 -1.33
C SER A 50 -24.58 -7.76 -1.60
N HIS A 51 -24.15 -6.65 -1.01
CA HIS A 51 -24.56 -5.28 -1.34
C HIS A 51 -23.41 -4.30 -1.12
N ALA A 52 -23.58 -3.06 -1.62
CA ALA A 52 -22.62 -1.99 -1.36
C ALA A 52 -22.62 -1.64 0.14
N PRO A 53 -21.45 -1.52 0.79
CA PRO A 53 -21.37 -0.91 2.11
C PRO A 53 -21.75 0.56 2.03
N LYS A 54 -22.33 1.07 3.11
CA LYS A 54 -22.46 2.52 3.30
C LYS A 54 -21.09 3.04 3.74
N ILE A 55 -20.61 4.09 3.09
CA ILE A 55 -19.35 4.75 3.45
C ILE A 55 -19.71 5.86 4.44
N ASP A 56 -19.70 5.54 5.74
CA ASP A 56 -20.07 6.46 6.82
C ASP A 56 -19.13 6.42 8.04
N GLY A 57 -17.97 5.78 7.88
CA GLY A 57 -16.95 5.68 8.92
C GLY A 57 -17.33 4.72 10.03
N VAL A 58 -18.30 3.81 9.78
CA VAL A 58 -18.74 2.80 10.72
C VAL A 58 -18.63 1.44 10.04
N LEU A 59 -17.75 0.59 10.57
CA LEU A 59 -17.67 -0.80 10.15
C LEU A 59 -19.00 -1.50 10.49
N ASP A 60 -19.88 -1.61 9.50
CA ASP A 60 -21.04 -2.49 9.54
C ASP A 60 -20.55 -3.93 9.76
N ASN A 61 -20.70 -4.40 11.00
CA ASN A 61 -20.02 -5.60 11.47
C ASN A 61 -20.46 -6.86 10.71
N ASP A 62 -21.66 -6.92 10.13
CA ASP A 62 -22.09 -8.15 9.45
C ASP A 62 -21.54 -8.25 8.02
N LEU A 63 -21.52 -7.18 7.23
CA LEU A 63 -21.00 -7.24 5.86
C LEU A 63 -19.47 -7.36 5.85
N TRP A 64 -18.79 -6.49 6.60
CA TRP A 64 -17.32 -6.45 6.61
C TRP A 64 -16.68 -7.68 7.26
N GLU A 65 -17.19 -8.16 8.40
CA GLU A 65 -16.57 -9.33 9.07
C GLU A 65 -16.90 -10.67 8.41
N ARG A 66 -18.03 -10.78 7.70
CA ARG A 66 -18.46 -12.07 7.12
C ARG A 66 -18.07 -12.24 5.66
N GLU A 67 -18.11 -11.18 4.86
CA GLU A 67 -17.97 -11.28 3.41
C GLU A 67 -16.65 -10.70 2.89
N ALA A 68 -16.07 -9.71 3.57
CA ALA A 68 -14.85 -9.07 3.12
C ALA A 68 -13.59 -9.87 3.48
N LEU A 69 -12.54 -9.70 2.67
CA LEU A 69 -11.23 -10.23 2.96
C LEU A 69 -10.56 -9.41 4.05
N LYS A 70 -10.01 -10.06 5.08
CA LYS A 70 -9.33 -9.43 6.20
C LYS A 70 -7.81 -9.54 6.10
N ILE A 71 -7.10 -8.42 6.29
CA ILE A 71 -5.63 -8.34 6.35
C ILE A 71 -5.22 -7.74 7.69
N GLU A 72 -4.43 -8.49 8.47
CA GLU A 72 -3.93 -8.08 9.80
C GLU A 72 -2.39 -8.14 9.91
N GLU A 73 -1.72 -8.68 8.88
CA GLU A 73 -0.29 -8.99 8.87
C GLU A 73 0.59 -7.75 8.55
N PHE A 74 0.29 -6.62 9.18
CA PHE A 74 1.11 -5.41 9.03
C PHE A 74 2.40 -5.54 9.83
N LEU A 75 3.51 -5.09 9.25
CA LEU A 75 4.79 -4.95 9.93
C LEU A 75 5.31 -3.52 9.83
N GLN A 76 6.16 -3.11 10.76
CA GLN A 76 6.81 -1.81 10.71
C GLN A 76 7.73 -1.73 9.48
N PHE A 77 7.62 -0.62 8.77
CA PHE A 77 8.61 -0.15 7.80
C PHE A 77 9.54 0.90 8.45
N LEU A 78 8.96 1.76 9.28
CA LEU A 78 9.66 2.66 10.18
C LEU A 78 9.10 2.51 11.60
N PRO A 79 9.91 2.69 12.65
CA PRO A 79 11.35 2.93 12.62
C PRO A 79 12.20 1.68 12.36
N LYS A 80 11.67 0.48 12.65
CA LYS A 80 12.40 -0.79 12.55
C LYS A 80 11.72 -1.73 11.57
N GLU A 81 12.38 -2.05 10.47
CA GLU A 81 11.82 -2.91 9.44
C GLU A 81 11.42 -4.29 9.98
N LYS A 82 10.26 -4.78 9.56
CA LYS A 82 9.72 -6.12 9.84
C LYS A 82 9.41 -6.41 11.32
N GLU A 83 9.45 -5.40 12.18
CA GLU A 83 9.03 -5.53 13.58
C GLU A 83 7.51 -5.47 13.73
N LYS A 84 7.01 -5.97 14.87
CA LYS A 84 5.57 -5.90 15.19
C LYS A 84 5.12 -4.45 15.36
N PRO A 85 3.99 -4.02 14.74
CA PRO A 85 3.39 -2.71 14.97
C PRO A 85 3.15 -2.40 16.45
N THR A 86 3.35 -1.14 16.85
CA THR A 86 2.95 -0.70 18.20
C THR A 86 1.43 -0.57 18.33
N GLN A 87 0.75 -0.32 17.22
CA GLN A 87 -0.71 -0.19 17.15
C GLN A 87 -1.29 -1.15 16.12
N LYS A 88 -2.28 -1.96 16.52
CA LYS A 88 -2.91 -2.95 15.64
C LYS A 88 -3.66 -2.24 14.52
N THR A 89 -3.56 -2.77 13.31
CA THR A 89 -4.36 -2.33 12.16
C THR A 89 -4.94 -3.53 11.46
N VAL A 90 -6.20 -3.41 11.04
CA VAL A 90 -6.94 -4.42 10.29
C VAL A 90 -7.50 -3.74 9.06
N VAL A 91 -7.33 -4.36 7.90
CA VAL A 91 -7.92 -3.87 6.65
C VAL A 91 -8.89 -4.90 6.10
N TYR A 92 -10.04 -4.42 5.65
CA TYR A 92 -11.06 -5.21 4.97
C TYR A 92 -11.11 -4.81 3.51
N LEU A 93 -11.18 -5.79 2.60
CA LEU A 93 -11.32 -5.57 1.17
C LEU A 93 -12.52 -6.35 0.62
N GLY A 94 -13.33 -5.67 -0.16
CA GLY A 94 -14.43 -6.28 -0.90
C GLY A 94 -14.69 -5.51 -2.19
N ARG A 95 -15.58 -6.02 -3.02
CA ARG A 95 -16.01 -5.31 -4.23
C ARG A 95 -17.46 -5.59 -4.55
N ASP A 96 -18.03 -4.76 -5.40
CA ASP A 96 -19.15 -5.17 -6.25
C ASP A 96 -18.74 -5.04 -7.72
N LYS A 97 -19.67 -4.81 -8.65
CA LYS A 97 -19.34 -4.55 -10.06
C LYS A 97 -18.84 -3.11 -10.29
N LYS A 98 -19.17 -2.16 -9.41
CA LYS A 98 -18.96 -0.73 -9.58
C LYS A 98 -17.73 -0.21 -8.85
N ASN A 99 -17.49 -0.71 -7.64
CA ASN A 99 -16.47 -0.19 -6.76
C ASN A 99 -15.63 -1.30 -6.15
N LEU A 100 -14.36 -0.95 -5.89
CA LEU A 100 -13.52 -1.59 -4.91
C LEU A 100 -13.76 -0.90 -3.57
N TYR A 101 -14.04 -1.68 -2.52
CA TYR A 101 -14.29 -1.20 -1.17
C TYR A 101 -13.14 -1.59 -0.25
N ILE A 102 -12.66 -0.62 0.53
CA ILE A 102 -11.60 -0.82 1.52
C ILE A 102 -12.05 -0.17 2.84
N ALA A 103 -11.89 -0.87 3.95
CA ALA A 103 -12.05 -0.29 5.27
C ALA A 103 -10.82 -0.55 6.13
N PHE A 104 -10.37 0.48 6.85
CA PHE A 104 -9.31 0.38 7.84
C PHE A 104 -9.93 0.47 9.23
N ARG A 105 -9.64 -0.51 10.09
CA ARG A 105 -9.76 -0.37 11.54
C ARG A 105 -8.36 -0.17 12.12
N CYS A 106 -8.09 1.05 12.55
CA CYS A 106 -6.82 1.48 13.08
C CYS A 106 -6.94 1.61 14.60
N PHE A 107 -6.55 0.56 15.32
CA PHE A 107 -6.56 0.62 16.78
C PHE A 107 -5.48 1.59 17.27
N ASP A 108 -5.75 2.26 18.38
CA ASP A 108 -4.81 3.14 19.06
C ASP A 108 -5.03 3.07 20.57
N THR A 109 -3.98 2.78 21.34
CA THR A 109 -4.05 2.74 22.81
C THR A 109 -4.19 4.13 23.43
N GLU A 110 -3.95 5.20 22.67
CA GLU A 110 -4.09 6.60 23.10
C GLU A 110 -4.90 7.41 22.07
N PRO A 111 -6.21 7.11 21.86
CA PRO A 111 -7.00 7.73 20.78
C PRO A 111 -7.05 9.27 20.84
N GLN A 112 -6.99 9.85 22.04
CA GLN A 112 -6.92 11.30 22.25
C GLN A 112 -5.65 11.97 21.68
N LYS A 113 -4.63 11.19 21.29
CA LYS A 113 -3.40 11.67 20.67
C LYS A 113 -3.36 11.46 19.15
N ILE A 114 -4.41 10.89 18.56
CA ILE A 114 -4.54 10.77 17.10
C ILE A 114 -4.56 12.18 16.51
N ARG A 115 -3.68 12.43 15.53
CA ARG A 115 -3.69 13.70 14.80
C ARG A 115 -4.62 13.58 13.61
N ALA A 116 -5.62 14.44 13.56
CA ALA A 116 -6.53 14.52 12.43
C ALA A 116 -7.04 15.95 12.29
N SER A 117 -6.61 16.61 11.22
CA SER A 117 -6.89 18.01 10.96
C SER A 117 -8.02 18.14 9.94
N VAL A 118 -8.96 19.06 10.17
CA VAL A 118 -9.91 19.48 9.13
C VAL A 118 -9.20 20.48 8.23
N THR A 119 -8.73 19.99 7.09
CA THR A 119 -7.95 20.76 6.11
C THR A 119 -8.51 20.52 4.72
N ASN A 120 -8.04 21.29 3.74
CA ASN A 120 -8.34 21.01 2.35
C ASN A 120 -7.74 19.65 1.94
N ARG A 121 -8.29 19.05 0.88
CA ARG A 121 -7.66 17.92 0.19
C ARG A 121 -6.16 18.20 -0.02
N ASP A 122 -5.35 17.15 0.06
CA ASP A 122 -3.90 17.19 -0.22
C ASP A 122 -2.98 17.78 0.88
N ASN A 123 -3.54 18.24 2.00
CA ASN A 123 -2.76 18.84 3.11
C ASN A 123 -2.78 18.03 4.41
N ILE A 124 -2.80 16.69 4.32
CA ILE A 124 -2.98 15.78 5.46
C ILE A 124 -1.70 15.04 5.91
N MET A 125 -0.54 15.32 5.33
CA MET A 125 0.68 14.50 5.56
C MET A 125 1.27 14.62 6.97
N ASP A 126 0.89 15.64 7.74
CA ASP A 126 1.30 15.84 9.14
C ASP A 126 0.38 15.13 10.16
N ASP A 127 -0.76 14.61 9.70
CA ASP A 127 -1.72 13.84 10.50
C ASP A 127 -1.32 12.36 10.58
N ASP A 128 -2.04 11.59 11.40
CA ASP A 128 -2.15 10.16 11.16
C ASP A 128 -2.80 9.95 9.78
N TRP A 129 -2.40 8.93 9.03
CA TRP A 129 -3.01 8.63 7.74
C TRP A 129 -2.86 7.17 7.35
N VAL A 130 -3.75 6.71 6.47
CA VAL A 130 -3.68 5.40 5.82
C VAL A 130 -3.40 5.56 4.33
N LEU A 131 -2.75 4.57 3.73
CA LEU A 131 -2.43 4.52 2.31
C LEU A 131 -3.06 3.27 1.68
N VAL A 132 -3.69 3.46 0.54
CA VAL A 132 -4.00 2.41 -0.45
C VAL A 132 -3.26 2.75 -1.74
N SER A 133 -2.28 1.93 -2.12
CA SER A 133 -1.56 2.03 -3.39
C SER A 133 -2.02 0.91 -4.32
N LEU A 134 -2.46 1.27 -5.52
CA LEU A 134 -2.95 0.34 -6.55
C LEU A 134 -2.13 0.45 -7.83
N ASP A 135 -1.34 -0.58 -8.15
CA ASP A 135 -0.78 -0.76 -9.50
C ASP A 135 -1.75 -1.60 -10.34
N THR A 136 -2.61 -0.92 -11.09
CA THR A 136 -3.69 -1.56 -11.86
C THR A 136 -3.22 -2.22 -13.18
N PHE A 137 -1.95 -2.02 -13.56
CA PHE A 137 -1.32 -2.64 -14.72
C PHE A 137 -0.33 -3.75 -14.33
N ASN A 138 0.05 -3.79 -13.05
CA ASN A 138 1.00 -4.74 -12.48
C ASN A 138 2.39 -4.68 -13.15
N GLU A 139 2.79 -3.48 -13.57
CA GLU A 139 4.07 -3.24 -14.24
C GLU A 139 5.16 -2.78 -13.27
N LYS A 140 4.83 -2.58 -12.00
CA LYS A 140 5.70 -2.10 -10.90
C LYS A 140 6.32 -0.73 -11.18
N ARG A 141 5.69 0.07 -12.04
CA ARG A 141 6.19 1.38 -12.48
C ARG A 141 5.36 2.55 -12.01
N ARG A 142 4.05 2.37 -11.91
CA ARG A 142 3.11 3.42 -11.51
C ARG A 142 2.00 2.84 -10.66
N ALA A 143 1.56 3.60 -9.67
CA ALA A 143 0.40 3.24 -8.87
C ALA A 143 -0.43 4.48 -8.55
N PHE A 144 -1.74 4.27 -8.41
CA PHE A 144 -2.64 5.24 -7.83
C PHE A 144 -2.50 5.18 -6.31
N TRP A 145 -2.24 6.31 -5.68
CA TRP A 145 -2.20 6.44 -4.23
C TRP A 145 -3.47 7.14 -3.77
N PHE A 146 -4.14 6.51 -2.80
CA PHE A 146 -5.26 7.06 -2.05
C PHE A 146 -4.80 7.16 -0.60
N ILE A 147 -4.65 8.38 -0.11
CA ILE A 147 -4.26 8.65 1.27
C ILE A 147 -5.41 9.33 1.98
N LEU A 148 -5.69 8.88 3.20
CA LEU A 148 -6.79 9.41 3.99
C LEU A 148 -6.36 9.61 5.44
N ASN A 149 -6.78 10.73 6.03
CA ASN A 149 -6.61 10.95 7.46
C ASN A 149 -7.80 10.34 8.24
N PRO A 150 -7.75 10.28 9.59
CA PRO A 150 -8.80 9.69 10.42
C PRO A 150 -10.20 10.31 10.28
N LEU A 151 -10.33 11.47 9.64
CA LEU A 151 -11.61 12.13 9.35
C LEU A 151 -12.10 11.83 7.92
N GLY A 152 -11.42 10.92 7.19
CA GLY A 152 -11.74 10.56 5.82
C GLY A 152 -11.32 11.59 4.78
N ILE A 153 -10.58 12.65 5.17
CA ILE A 153 -10.12 13.68 4.24
C ILE A 153 -9.09 13.09 3.29
N GLN A 154 -9.28 13.37 2.01
CA GLN A 154 -8.63 12.71 0.90
C GLN A 154 -7.34 13.42 0.49
N LEU A 155 -6.38 12.64 0.00
CA LEU A 155 -5.30 13.04 -0.89
C LEU A 155 -5.12 11.92 -1.91
N ASP A 156 -5.00 12.27 -3.18
CA ASP A 156 -4.67 11.33 -4.23
C ASP A 156 -3.47 11.76 -5.06
N ALA A 157 -2.77 10.76 -5.58
CA ALA A 157 -1.59 11.00 -6.38
C ALA A 157 -1.31 9.82 -7.31
N ILE A 158 -0.51 10.08 -8.34
CA ILE A 158 0.16 9.03 -9.09
C ILE A 158 1.59 8.90 -8.56
N ARG A 159 1.93 7.74 -8.01
CA ARG A 159 3.30 7.36 -7.69
C ARG A 159 3.98 6.82 -8.95
N VAL A 160 5.20 7.26 -9.24
CA VAL A 160 6.04 6.79 -10.35
C VAL A 160 7.34 6.24 -9.78
N GLU A 161 7.60 4.94 -9.91
CA GLU A 161 8.71 4.25 -9.23
C GLU A 161 10.07 4.94 -9.47
N GLU A 162 10.35 5.24 -10.75
CA GLU A 162 11.61 5.84 -11.22
C GLU A 162 11.71 7.36 -11.00
N GLY A 163 10.72 8.01 -10.37
CA GLY A 163 10.65 9.48 -10.28
C GLY A 163 11.62 10.15 -9.29
N GLY A 164 12.48 9.39 -8.61
CA GLY A 164 13.44 9.93 -7.64
C GLY A 164 12.78 10.76 -6.54
N ASN A 165 13.23 12.01 -6.35
CA ASN A 165 12.68 12.96 -5.36
C ASN A 165 11.31 13.55 -5.76
N SER A 166 10.90 13.41 -7.02
CA SER A 166 9.62 13.90 -7.57
C SER A 166 8.74 12.74 -8.00
N ASN A 167 8.72 11.69 -7.19
CA ASN A 167 8.07 10.44 -7.52
C ASN A 167 6.56 10.41 -7.26
N LEU A 168 6.00 11.50 -6.74
CA LEU A 168 4.58 11.68 -6.46
C LEU A 168 4.02 12.84 -7.28
N ASN A 169 3.02 12.55 -8.10
CA ASN A 169 2.25 13.55 -8.82
C ASN A 169 0.87 13.72 -8.15
N ALA A 170 0.76 14.68 -7.24
CA ALA A 170 -0.49 15.04 -6.56
C ALA A 170 -1.39 16.01 -7.38
N SER A 171 -1.07 16.29 -8.65
CA SER A 171 -1.97 17.04 -9.53
C SER A 171 -3.04 16.16 -10.18
N TRP A 172 -2.93 14.84 -10.01
CA TRP A 172 -3.96 13.90 -10.44
C TRP A 172 -5.10 13.91 -9.43
N ASP A 173 -6.28 14.30 -9.91
CA ASP A 173 -7.51 14.37 -9.13
C ASP A 173 -8.51 13.35 -9.70
N THR A 174 -8.94 12.42 -8.85
CA THR A 174 -9.89 11.37 -9.15
C THR A 174 -11.07 11.38 -8.19
N VAL A 175 -12.19 10.79 -8.65
CA VAL A 175 -13.39 10.62 -7.84
C VAL A 175 -13.33 9.32 -7.07
N PHE A 176 -13.35 9.41 -5.74
CA PHE A 176 -13.60 8.32 -4.82
C PHE A 176 -14.35 8.84 -3.58
N TYR A 177 -15.01 7.94 -2.87
CA TYR A 177 -15.80 8.28 -1.69
C TYR A 177 -15.10 7.76 -0.46
N SER A 178 -15.09 8.55 0.60
CA SER A 178 -14.58 8.13 1.89
C SER A 178 -15.28 8.82 3.03
N ASP A 179 -15.24 8.17 4.18
CA ASP A 179 -15.62 8.75 5.46
C ASP A 179 -14.71 8.14 6.53
N GLY A 180 -14.50 8.90 7.61
CA GLY A 180 -13.61 8.51 8.69
C GLY A 180 -14.12 8.98 10.03
N ARG A 181 -13.94 8.13 11.04
CA ARG A 181 -14.43 8.38 12.40
C ARG A 181 -13.42 7.95 13.44
N ILE A 182 -13.07 8.86 14.34
CA ILE A 182 -12.33 8.57 15.55
C ILE A 182 -13.30 8.05 16.61
N ASP A 183 -12.89 7.01 17.33
CA ASP A 183 -13.63 6.43 18.46
C ASP A 183 -12.71 6.11 19.64
N ASP A 184 -13.25 5.43 20.65
CA ASP A 184 -12.58 5.12 21.90
C ASP A 184 -11.48 4.05 21.80
N GLN A 185 -11.37 3.36 20.66
CA GLN A 185 -10.30 2.37 20.43
C GLN A 185 -9.35 2.78 19.31
N GLY A 186 -9.56 3.93 18.66
CA GLY A 186 -8.72 4.42 17.58
C GLY A 186 -9.53 5.15 16.51
N TYR A 187 -9.47 4.69 15.26
CA TYR A 187 -10.27 5.25 14.19
C TYR A 187 -10.62 4.23 13.09
N ILE A 188 -11.66 4.56 12.35
CA ILE A 188 -12.14 3.82 11.18
C ILE A 188 -12.05 4.74 9.97
N ILE A 189 -11.64 4.19 8.82
CA ILE A 189 -11.75 4.86 7.52
C ILE A 189 -12.41 3.87 6.56
N GLU A 190 -13.44 4.30 5.86
CA GLU A 190 -14.07 3.54 4.79
C GLU A 190 -13.85 4.24 3.45
N VAL A 191 -13.64 3.47 2.40
CA VAL A 191 -13.32 3.97 1.06
C VAL A 191 -14.08 3.14 0.02
N ALA A 192 -14.75 3.83 -0.91
CA ALA A 192 -15.25 3.26 -2.15
C ALA A 192 -14.53 3.90 -3.33
N ILE A 193 -13.77 3.09 -4.07
CA ILE A 193 -13.04 3.50 -5.28
C ILE A 193 -13.81 2.95 -6.49
N PRO A 194 -14.50 3.80 -7.25
CA PRO A 194 -15.18 3.35 -8.47
C PRO A 194 -14.16 2.82 -9.48
N PHE A 195 -14.43 1.63 -10.05
CA PHE A 195 -13.59 1.08 -11.11
C PHE A 195 -13.50 2.04 -12.29
N LYS A 196 -14.58 2.79 -12.58
CA LYS A 196 -14.59 3.81 -13.62
C LYS A 196 -13.61 4.98 -13.42
N SER A 197 -13.16 5.22 -12.19
CA SER A 197 -12.18 6.25 -11.86
C SER A 197 -10.74 5.79 -12.15
N LEU A 198 -10.54 4.50 -12.42
CA LEU A 198 -9.23 3.89 -12.63
C LEU A 198 -9.05 3.45 -14.07
N ARG A 199 -7.84 3.63 -14.59
CA ARG A 199 -7.43 3.00 -15.85
C ARG A 199 -6.85 1.62 -15.57
N PHE A 200 -7.26 0.60 -16.32
CA PHE A 200 -6.72 -0.76 -16.21
C PHE A 200 -6.97 -1.60 -17.49
N PRO A 201 -6.18 -2.66 -17.74
CA PRO A 201 -6.33 -3.51 -18.92
C PRO A 201 -7.71 -4.16 -19.07
N ASN A 202 -8.09 -4.48 -20.31
CA ASN A 202 -9.32 -5.21 -20.61
C ASN A 202 -9.13 -6.72 -20.66
N THR A 203 -8.83 -7.29 -19.50
CA THR A 203 -8.62 -8.72 -19.33
C THR A 203 -9.74 -9.34 -18.46
N PRO A 204 -10.10 -10.62 -18.71
CA PRO A 204 -11.04 -11.36 -17.86
C PRO A 204 -10.61 -11.40 -16.39
N GLU A 205 -9.30 -11.56 -16.16
CA GLU A 205 -8.69 -11.46 -14.84
C GLU A 205 -7.84 -10.20 -14.75
N LYS A 206 -8.05 -9.42 -13.69
CA LYS A 206 -7.28 -8.21 -13.40
C LYS A 206 -6.36 -8.53 -12.24
N LYS A 207 -5.07 -8.68 -12.52
CA LYS A 207 -4.02 -8.85 -11.50
C LYS A 207 -3.47 -7.47 -11.20
N TRP A 208 -3.66 -6.99 -9.98
CA TRP A 208 -3.25 -5.66 -9.56
C TRP A 208 -2.28 -5.75 -8.40
N GLY A 209 -1.34 -4.81 -8.37
CA GLY A 209 -0.49 -4.56 -7.23
C GLY A 209 -1.23 -3.84 -6.09
N LEU A 210 -0.87 -4.17 -4.86
CA LEU A 210 -1.43 -3.58 -3.65
C LEU A 210 -0.35 -3.31 -2.61
N VAL A 211 -0.35 -2.08 -2.12
CA VAL A 211 0.33 -1.71 -0.88
C VAL A 211 -0.65 -1.01 0.02
N LEU A 212 -0.71 -1.46 1.26
CA LEU A 212 -1.51 -0.85 2.31
C LEU A 212 -0.58 -0.30 3.37
N GLY A 213 -0.84 0.90 3.87
CA GLY A 213 0.00 1.51 4.90
C GLY A 213 -0.79 2.27 5.93
N ARG A 214 -0.17 2.51 7.09
CA ARG A 214 -0.62 3.45 8.09
C ARG A 214 0.57 4.17 8.69
N THR A 215 0.43 5.48 8.86
CA THR A 215 1.36 6.33 9.61
C THR A 215 0.75 6.77 10.92
N ILE A 216 1.54 6.68 11.98
CA ILE A 216 1.20 7.13 13.34
C ILE A 216 2.03 8.38 13.62
N ALA A 217 1.44 9.56 13.45
CA ALA A 217 2.19 10.81 13.36
C ALA A 217 2.99 11.14 14.63
N ARG A 218 2.47 10.79 15.81
CA ARG A 218 3.12 11.09 17.09
C ARG A 218 4.42 10.32 17.32
N SER A 219 4.57 9.13 16.76
CA SER A 219 5.78 8.30 16.89
C SER A 219 6.64 8.31 15.62
N GLY A 220 6.08 8.74 14.49
CA GLY A 220 6.71 8.60 13.17
C GLY A 220 6.77 7.13 12.70
N GLU A 221 5.99 6.25 13.32
CA GLU A 221 5.90 4.85 12.93
C GLU A 221 5.09 4.72 11.65
N ILE A 222 5.61 3.93 10.72
CA ILE A 222 4.92 3.55 9.48
C ILE A 222 4.84 2.04 9.48
N ILE A 223 3.63 1.51 9.35
CA ILE A 223 3.38 0.08 9.17
C ILE A 223 2.85 -0.14 7.76
N ILE A 224 3.20 -1.30 7.19
CA ILE A 224 2.95 -1.58 5.78
C ILE A 224 2.58 -3.04 5.57
N TRP A 225 1.77 -3.28 4.53
CA TRP A 225 1.50 -4.59 3.97
C TRP A 225 1.67 -4.52 2.43
N PRO A 226 2.34 -5.52 1.82
CA PRO A 226 3.12 -6.56 2.47
C PRO A 226 4.35 -5.99 3.18
N ALA A 227 5.06 -6.81 3.95
CA ALA A 227 6.29 -6.40 4.62
C ALA A 227 7.37 -6.03 3.60
N MET A 228 8.04 -4.89 3.79
CA MET A 228 9.06 -4.36 2.88
C MET A 228 10.38 -4.10 3.59
N THR A 229 11.45 -3.97 2.80
CA THR A 229 12.77 -3.57 3.28
C THR A 229 13.36 -2.46 2.41
N LYS A 230 14.13 -1.54 3.01
CA LYS A 230 14.88 -0.52 2.27
C LYS A 230 16.05 -1.08 1.46
N SER A 231 16.47 -2.31 1.76
CA SER A 231 17.54 -3.00 1.02
C SER A 231 17.13 -3.36 -0.41
N ILE A 232 15.82 -3.50 -0.66
CA ILE A 232 15.27 -3.68 -2.01
C ILE A 232 14.77 -2.31 -2.48
N PRO A 233 15.30 -1.78 -3.59
CA PRO A 233 14.89 -0.48 -4.08
C PRO A 233 13.47 -0.52 -4.62
N GLY A 234 12.72 0.53 -4.28
CA GLY A 234 11.37 0.78 -4.78
C GLY A 234 10.26 0.16 -3.94
N LEU A 235 9.10 0.82 -3.98
CA LEU A 235 7.93 0.40 -3.21
C LEU A 235 7.09 -0.60 -4.00
N LEU A 236 6.90 -0.35 -5.30
CA LEU A 236 6.09 -1.19 -6.17
C LEU A 236 6.78 -2.51 -6.52
N THR A 237 8.12 -2.61 -6.41
CA THR A 237 8.85 -3.87 -6.62
C THR A 237 8.55 -4.92 -5.56
N GLN A 238 8.05 -4.50 -4.40
CA GLN A 238 7.77 -5.34 -3.23
C GLN A 238 6.27 -5.44 -2.93
N GLU A 239 5.40 -4.95 -3.81
CA GLU A 239 3.97 -4.93 -3.54
C GLU A 239 3.34 -6.32 -3.50
N GLY A 240 2.22 -6.44 -2.78
CA GLY A 240 1.39 -7.63 -2.84
C GLY A 240 0.60 -7.62 -4.15
N GLU A 241 0.02 -8.75 -4.51
CA GLU A 241 -0.85 -8.84 -5.68
C GLU A 241 -2.23 -9.32 -5.26
N PHE A 242 -3.26 -8.84 -5.94
CA PHE A 242 -4.60 -9.40 -5.83
C PHE A 242 -5.27 -9.56 -7.18
N VAL A 243 -6.20 -10.50 -7.26
CA VAL A 243 -6.95 -10.77 -8.49
C VAL A 243 -8.40 -10.34 -8.34
N ILE A 244 -8.89 -9.58 -9.31
CA ILE A 244 -10.32 -9.35 -9.53
C ILE A 244 -10.75 -10.19 -10.73
N ARG A 245 -11.68 -11.13 -10.47
CA ARG A 245 -12.37 -11.91 -11.50
C ARG A 245 -13.78 -11.38 -11.75
N GLY A 246 -14.25 -11.62 -12.97
CA GLY A 246 -15.59 -11.24 -13.41
C GLY A 246 -15.67 -9.84 -13.99
N GLU A 247 -16.90 -9.46 -14.33
CA GLU A 247 -17.21 -8.15 -14.90
C GLU A 247 -17.16 -7.05 -13.84
N VAL A 248 -16.52 -5.94 -14.20
CA VAL A 248 -16.55 -4.69 -13.45
C VAL A 248 -16.90 -3.56 -14.42
N GLU A 249 -17.64 -2.57 -13.95
CA GLU A 249 -18.01 -1.39 -14.71
C GLU A 249 -16.75 -0.58 -15.02
N LYS A 250 -16.51 -0.39 -16.31
CA LYS A 250 -15.43 0.47 -16.77
C LYS A 250 -15.95 1.87 -17.00
N GLY A 251 -15.09 2.83 -16.69
CA GLY A 251 -15.27 4.20 -17.13
C GLY A 251 -15.20 4.22 -18.65
N ARG A 252 -16.25 4.74 -19.27
CA ARG A 252 -16.09 5.35 -20.60
C ARG A 252 -15.36 6.68 -20.36
N ASN A 253 -14.60 7.19 -21.32
CA ASN A 253 -13.84 8.45 -21.17
C ASN A 253 -14.72 9.72 -21.12
N PHE A 254 -15.86 9.66 -20.46
CA PHE A 254 -16.82 10.74 -20.27
C PHE A 254 -16.99 10.97 -18.78
N GLU A 255 -16.53 12.13 -18.33
CA GLU A 255 -16.71 12.59 -16.96
C GLU A 255 -17.72 13.74 -16.95
N PHE A 256 -18.77 13.59 -16.15
CA PHE A 256 -19.84 14.56 -15.99
C PHE A 256 -19.90 14.98 -14.52
N MET A 257 -19.55 16.24 -14.24
CA MET A 257 -19.56 16.79 -12.89
C MET A 257 -20.53 17.97 -12.81
N PRO A 258 -21.75 17.77 -12.29
CA PRO A 258 -22.65 18.88 -11.98
C PRO A 258 -22.15 19.59 -10.72
N ILE A 259 -22.07 20.92 -10.78
CA ILE A 259 -21.64 21.74 -9.64
C ILE A 259 -22.81 22.65 -9.27
N LEU A 260 -23.20 22.65 -7.99
CA LEU A 260 -24.18 23.58 -7.45
C LEU A 260 -23.54 24.34 -6.29
N THR A 261 -23.17 25.59 -6.54
CA THR A 261 -22.62 26.47 -5.50
C THR A 261 -23.74 27.33 -4.92
N THR A 262 -23.86 27.35 -3.60
CA THR A 262 -24.77 28.27 -2.88
C THR A 262 -23.98 29.12 -1.91
N LEU A 263 -24.14 30.44 -1.98
CA LEU A 263 -23.56 31.39 -1.03
C LEU A 263 -24.67 31.98 -0.16
N LYS A 264 -24.56 31.84 1.16
CA LYS A 264 -25.49 32.42 2.14
C LYS A 264 -24.83 33.59 2.86
N THR A 265 -25.03 34.80 2.36
CA THR A 265 -24.63 36.04 3.06
C THR A 265 -25.69 36.41 4.10
N SER A 266 -25.25 36.89 5.26
CA SER A 266 -26.09 37.14 6.45
C SER A 266 -27.23 38.17 6.26
N GLU A 267 -27.31 38.84 5.11
CA GLU A 267 -28.46 39.65 4.72
C GLU A 267 -28.86 39.33 3.26
N LYS A 268 -30.00 38.66 3.10
CA LYS A 268 -30.82 38.45 1.88
C LYS A 268 -30.12 38.60 0.51
N LYS A 269 -29.51 37.52 0.03
CA LYS A 269 -29.70 36.97 -1.34
C LYS A 269 -29.07 35.59 -1.41
N ILE A 270 -29.83 34.59 -1.85
CA ILE A 270 -29.28 33.28 -2.23
C ILE A 270 -28.78 33.45 -3.67
N ASP A 271 -27.47 33.45 -3.87
CA ASP A 271 -26.88 33.37 -5.20
C ASP A 271 -26.65 31.89 -5.54
N LEU A 272 -27.42 31.38 -6.49
CA LEU A 272 -27.37 30.01 -6.98
C LEU A 272 -26.58 30.03 -8.30
N GLN A 273 -25.41 29.42 -8.30
CA GLN A 273 -24.57 29.30 -9.49
C GLN A 273 -24.51 27.84 -9.94
N PRO A 274 -25.40 27.41 -10.85
CA PRO A 274 -25.26 26.10 -11.48
C PRO A 274 -24.07 26.14 -12.45
N GLY A 275 -23.14 25.21 -12.29
CA GLY A 275 -21.99 25.00 -13.16
C GLY A 275 -22.00 23.60 -13.76
N LEU A 276 -21.48 23.48 -14.98
CA LEU A 276 -21.31 22.20 -15.66
C LEU A 276 -19.87 22.07 -16.14
N ASN A 277 -19.16 21.06 -15.63
CA ASN A 277 -17.85 20.67 -16.15
C ASN A 277 -17.95 19.38 -16.95
N PHE A 278 -17.41 19.41 -18.16
CA PHE A 278 -17.36 18.28 -19.08
C PHE A 278 -15.91 18.03 -19.51
N LYS A 279 -15.43 16.81 -19.32
CA LYS A 279 -14.10 16.38 -19.77
C LYS A 279 -14.26 15.15 -20.66
N TRP A 280 -13.74 15.24 -21.88
CA TRP A 280 -13.77 14.15 -22.85
C TRP A 280 -12.34 13.77 -23.27
N GLY A 281 -11.98 12.51 -23.02
CA GLY A 281 -10.75 11.91 -23.50
C GLY A 281 -11.01 10.99 -24.70
N ILE A 282 -10.29 11.17 -25.79
CA ILE A 282 -10.25 10.18 -26.87
C ILE A 282 -9.12 9.20 -26.52
N SER A 283 -9.45 7.97 -26.10
CA SER A 283 -8.48 6.87 -26.10
C SER A 283 -8.78 5.98 -27.29
N SER A 284 -7.77 5.71 -28.10
CA SER A 284 -7.83 4.64 -29.10
C SER A 284 -7.64 3.32 -28.37
N ASP A 285 -8.74 2.67 -27.99
CA ASP A 285 -8.71 1.26 -27.58
C ASP A 285 -8.68 0.39 -28.85
N ILE A 286 -7.61 0.53 -29.64
CA ILE A 286 -7.30 -0.35 -30.76
C ILE A 286 -6.05 -1.13 -30.36
N THR A 287 -6.24 -2.26 -29.68
CA THR A 287 -5.89 -3.65 -30.09
C THR A 287 -5.95 -4.54 -28.86
#